data_AF-A0A2H5A1E8-F1
#
_entry.id   AF-A0A2H5A1E8-F1
#
_cell.length_a   1.000
_cell.length_b   1.000
_cell.length_c   1.000
_cell.angle_alpha   90.00
_cell.angle_beta   90.00
_cell.angle_gamma   90.00
#
_symmetry.space_group_name_H-M   'P 1'
#
loop_
_entity.id
_entity.type
_entity.pdbx_description
1 polymer ?
#
loop_
_entity_poly.entity_id
_entity_poly.type
_entity_poly.pdbx_seq_one_letter_code
_entity_poly.pdbx_strand_id
1 'polypeptide(L)'
;MDVEEYSWVKASDYRENILLAMEEKPRTPKELSEMTGYYLSHVSNVLSDLDSHGLAECITPEKKKGRLWTATEKGDRLIEDLKR
;
A
#
# COMPACT_ATOMS: atom_id res chain seq x y z
N MET A 1 10.48 14.38 1.44
CA MET A 1 10.54 13.23 2.34
C MET A 1 10.07 13.58 3.75
N ASP A 2 8.92 13.02 4.12
CA ASP A 2 8.52 12.89 5.52
C ASP A 2 9.36 11.76 6.14
N VAL A 3 10.31 12.11 7.01
CA VAL A 3 11.30 11.17 7.54
C VAL A 3 10.66 10.12 8.43
N GLU A 4 9.60 10.49 9.16
CA GLU A 4 8.90 9.59 10.07
C GLU A 4 8.25 8.45 9.27
N GLU A 5 7.44 8.81 8.27
CA GLU A 5 6.76 7.83 7.40
C GLU A 5 7.74 7.02 6.56
N TYR A 6 8.79 7.65 6.06
CA TYR A 6 9.83 6.95 5.31
C TYR A 6 10.49 5.87 6.18
N SER A 7 10.91 6.23 7.40
CA SER A 7 11.53 5.30 8.34
C SER A 7 10.57 4.19 8.76
N TRP A 8 9.28 4.53 8.94
CA TRP A 8 8.24 3.58 9.29
C TRP A 8 8.02 2.59 8.15
N VAL A 9 7.81 3.03 6.91
CA VAL A 9 7.67 2.14 5.75
C VAL A 9 8.91 1.26 5.58
N LYS A 10 10.11 1.85 5.61
CA LYS A 10 11.39 1.12 5.49
C LYS A 10 11.63 0.06 6.55
N ALA A 11 11.01 0.17 7.72
CA ALA A 11 11.16 -0.81 8.79
C ALA A 11 10.38 -2.11 8.54
N SER A 12 9.63 -2.25 7.43
CA SER A 12 8.96 -3.50 7.05
C SER A 12 8.88 -3.67 5.54
N ASP A 13 9.49 -4.76 5.05
CA ASP A 13 9.41 -5.16 3.64
C ASP A 13 7.95 -5.30 3.16
N TYR A 14 7.02 -5.68 4.04
CA TYR A 14 5.61 -5.80 3.68
C TYR A 14 4.98 -4.46 3.32
N ARG A 15 5.27 -3.42 4.12
CA ARG A 15 4.75 -2.06 3.88
C ARG A 15 5.35 -1.47 2.61
N GLU A 16 6.66 -1.59 2.48
CA GLU A 16 7.39 -1.09 1.31
C GLU A 16 6.89 -1.78 0.03
N ASN A 17 6.87 -3.12 0.00
CA ASN A 17 6.49 -3.86 -1.20
C ASN A 17 5.02 -3.68 -1.58
N ILE A 18 4.10 -3.62 -0.61
CA ILE A 18 2.67 -3.40 -0.92
C ILE A 18 2.44 -1.97 -1.41
N LEU A 19 3.08 -0.96 -0.81
CA LEU A 19 2.97 0.42 -1.26
C LEU A 19 3.52 0.58 -2.69
N LEU A 20 4.72 0.06 -2.95
CA LEU A 20 5.34 0.07 -4.28
C LEU A 20 4.50 -0.67 -5.33
N ALA A 21 3.84 -1.77 -4.96
CA ALA A 21 3.01 -2.55 -5.89
C ALA A 21 1.74 -1.82 -6.37
N MET A 22 1.36 -0.71 -5.71
CA MET A 22 0.21 0.14 -6.11
C MET A 22 0.60 1.34 -6.98
N GLU A 23 1.89 1.60 -7.22
CA GLU A 23 2.36 2.80 -7.94
C GLU A 23 1.70 3.01 -9.31
N GLU A 24 1.63 1.96 -10.13
CA GLU A 24 1.20 2.12 -11.53
C GLU A 24 -0.32 2.33 -11.67
N LYS A 25 -1.10 1.70 -10.80
CA LYS A 25 -2.57 1.68 -10.87
C LYS A 25 -3.19 1.12 -9.60
N PRO A 26 -4.47 1.42 -9.35
CA PRO A 26 -5.21 0.76 -8.29
C PRO A 26 -5.20 -0.77 -8.42
N ARG A 27 -5.04 -1.45 -7.28
CA ARG A 27 -4.98 -2.91 -7.19
C ARG A 27 -6.00 -3.44 -6.18
N THR A 28 -6.45 -4.67 -6.41
CA THR A 28 -7.18 -5.43 -5.38
C THR A 28 -6.21 -6.08 -4.39
N PRO A 29 -6.65 -6.38 -3.15
CA PRO A 29 -5.83 -7.14 -2.21
C PRO A 29 -5.39 -8.51 -2.76
N LYS A 30 -6.18 -9.09 -3.66
CA LYS A 30 -5.84 -10.35 -4.32
C LYS A 30 -4.70 -10.17 -5.32
N GLU A 31 -4.75 -9.16 -6.17
CA GLU A 31 -3.63 -8.86 -7.09
C GLU A 31 -2.35 -8.56 -6.32
N LEU A 32 -2.44 -7.79 -5.23
CA LEU A 32 -1.28 -7.49 -4.37
C LEU A 32 -0.71 -8.76 -3.73
N SER A 33 -1.57 -9.66 -3.25
CA SER A 33 -1.17 -10.98 -2.74
C SER A 33 -0.46 -11.83 -3.79
N GLU A 34 -0.96 -11.84 -5.03
CA GLU A 34 -0.35 -12.57 -6.15
C GLU A 34 0.99 -11.96 -6.59
N MET A 35 1.09 -10.63 -6.64
CA MET A 35 2.30 -9.90 -7.03
C MET A 35 3.44 -10.03 -6.00
N THR A 36 3.09 -10.00 -4.71
CA THR A 36 4.08 -10.01 -3.61
C THR A 36 4.35 -11.42 -3.07
N GLY A 37 3.47 -12.39 -3.35
CA GLY A 37 3.49 -13.72 -2.74
C GLY A 37 3.02 -13.76 -1.28
N TYR A 38 2.53 -12.64 -0.73
CA TYR A 38 2.06 -12.57 0.65
C TYR A 38 0.66 -13.14 0.81
N TYR A 39 0.36 -13.68 2.00
CA TYR A 39 -1.00 -14.13 2.32
C TYR A 39 -1.99 -12.96 2.26
N LEU A 40 -3.17 -13.20 1.68
CA LEU A 40 -4.22 -12.20 1.52
C LEU A 40 -4.62 -11.49 2.84
N SER A 41 -4.62 -12.22 3.96
CA SER A 41 -4.87 -11.65 5.29
C SER A 41 -3.80 -10.66 5.71
N HIS A 42 -2.54 -10.96 5.43
CA HIS A 42 -1.42 -10.07 5.74
C HIS A 42 -1.46 -8.82 4.86
N VAL A 43 -1.74 -8.97 3.57
CA VAL A 43 -1.96 -7.85 2.64
C VAL A 43 -3.08 -6.94 3.15
N SER A 44 -4.19 -7.51 3.60
CA SER A 44 -5.33 -6.73 4.11
C SER A 44 -4.98 -5.94 5.39
N ASN A 45 -4.17 -6.53 6.27
CA ASN A 45 -3.70 -5.85 7.48
C ASN A 45 -2.76 -4.69 7.11
N VAL A 46 -1.77 -4.94 6.24
CA VAL A 46 -0.82 -3.90 5.81
C VAL A 46 -1.51 -2.76 5.07
N LEU A 47 -2.50 -3.04 4.23
CA LEU A 47 -3.32 -2.00 3.61
C LEU A 47 -4.05 -1.14 4.65
N SER A 48 -4.56 -1.76 5.72
CA SER A 48 -5.20 -1.03 6.81
C SER A 48 -4.20 -0.16 7.59
N ASP A 49 -2.98 -0.66 7.80
CA ASP A 49 -1.91 0.12 8.43
C ASP A 49 -1.51 1.31 7.55
N LEU A 50 -1.30 1.10 6.24
CA LEU A 50 -1.01 2.15 5.27
C LEU A 50 -2.14 3.20 5.18
N ASP A 51 -3.40 2.77 5.25
CA ASP A 51 -4.58 3.65 5.31
C ASP A 51 -4.57 4.53 6.56
N SER A 52 -4.28 3.93 7.72
CA SER A 52 -4.21 4.67 8.99
C SER A 52 -3.08 5.70 9.02
N HIS A 53 -2.03 5.49 8.22
CA HIS A 53 -0.92 6.44 8.00
C HIS A 53 -1.18 7.43 6.85
N GLY A 54 -2.33 7.31 6.16
CA GLY A 54 -2.70 8.14 5.02
C GLY A 54 -1.83 7.93 3.79
N LEU A 55 -1.21 6.75 3.65
CA LEU A 55 -0.31 6.39 2.55
C LEU A 55 -1.03 5.61 1.44
N ALA A 56 -2.11 4.92 1.77
CA ALA A 56 -2.98 4.22 0.82
C ALA A 56 -4.44 4.48 1.16
N GLU A 57 -5.36 4.22 0.24
CA GLU A 57 -6.78 4.32 0.51
C GLU A 57 -7.59 3.33 -0.33
N CYS A 58 -8.75 2.90 0.20
CA CYS A 58 -9.70 2.10 -0.56
C CYS A 58 -10.69 3.00 -1.31
N ILE A 59 -10.61 3.01 -2.64
CA ILE A 59 -11.44 3.86 -3.50
C ILE A 59 -12.80 3.24 -3.86
N THR A 60 -13.09 2.03 -3.38
CA THR A 60 -14.38 1.34 -3.54
C THR A 60 -14.83 0.70 -2.22
N PRO A 61 -14.97 1.46 -1.12
CA PRO A 61 -15.19 0.93 0.23
C PRO A 61 -16.55 0.21 0.38
N GLU A 62 -17.52 0.53 -0.47
CA GLU A 62 -18.86 -0.08 -0.49
C GLU A 62 -18.86 -1.52 -1.06
N LYS A 63 -17.78 -1.93 -1.73
CA LYS A 63 -17.66 -3.27 -2.31
C LYS A 63 -17.28 -4.30 -1.26
N LYS A 64 -18.03 -5.39 -1.19
CA LYS A 64 -17.67 -6.57 -0.36
C LYS A 64 -16.55 -7.41 -0.94
N LYS A 65 -16.45 -7.49 -2.28
CA LYS A 65 -15.42 -8.23 -3.02
C LYS A 65 -14.87 -7.34 -4.13
N GLY A 66 -13.58 -7.47 -4.44
CA GLY A 66 -12.93 -6.66 -5.47
C GLY A 66 -12.73 -5.20 -5.06
N ARG A 67 -12.49 -4.95 -3.76
CA ARG A 67 -12.10 -3.61 -3.30
C ARG A 67 -10.82 -3.18 -4.00
N LEU A 68 -10.79 -1.98 -4.54
CA LEU A 68 -9.61 -1.36 -5.13
C LEU A 68 -8.93 -0.45 -4.12
N TRP A 69 -7.61 -0.52 -4.12
CA TRP A 69 -6.71 0.26 -3.29
C TRP A 69 -5.71 0.99 -4.17
N THR A 70 -5.38 2.23 -3.78
CA THR A 70 -4.39 3.07 -4.45
C THR A 70 -3.50 3.72 -3.39
N ALA A 71 -2.29 4.12 -3.78
CA ALA A 71 -1.51 5.06 -2.99
C ALA A 71 -2.22 6.43 -3.00
N THR A 72 -2.14 7.16 -1.89
CA THR A 72 -2.58 8.57 -1.83
C THR A 72 -1.49 9.47 -2.41
N GLU A 73 -1.75 10.77 -2.57
CA GLU A 73 -0.70 11.73 -2.95
C GLU A 73 0.51 11.71 -1.98
N LYS A 74 0.26 11.43 -0.68
CA LYS A 74 1.33 11.28 0.32
C LYS A 74 2.10 9.98 0.07
N GLY A 75 1.40 8.89 -0.22
CA GLY A 75 1.98 7.60 -0.61
C GLY A 75 2.84 7.68 -1.86
N ASP A 76 2.36 8.34 -2.92
CA ASP A 76 3.09 8.49 -4.19
C ASP A 76 4.41 9.24 -4.02
N ARG A 77 4.40 10.37 -3.28
CA ARG A 77 5.65 11.08 -2.94
C ARG A 77 6.63 10.19 -2.18
N LEU A 78 6.13 9.31 -1.32
CA LEU A 78 6.97 8.37 -0.57
C LEU A 78 7.53 7.26 -1.48
N ILE A 79 6.74 6.77 -2.43
CA ILE A 79 7.18 5.83 -3.47
C ILE A 79 8.33 6.42 -4.28
N GLU A 80 8.21 7.70 -4.70
CA GLU A 80 9.30 8.40 -5.40
C GLU A 80 10.56 8.47 -4.54
N ASP A 81 10.44 8.79 -3.25
CA ASP A 81 11.58 8.84 -2.32
C ASP A 81 12.20 7.45 -2.07
N LEU A 82 11.42 6.36 -2.11
CA LEU A 82 11.90 4.97 -1.94
C LEU A 82 12.71 4.45 -3.14
N LYS A 83 12.46 4.99 -4.34
CA LYS A 83 13.08 4.56 -5.60
C LYS A 83 14.36 5.30 -5.99
N ARG A 84 14.70 6.37 -5.27
CA ARG A 84 15.93 7.13 -5.47
C ARG A 84 17.13 6.40 -4.88
#